data_AF-A0A849QG53-F1
#
_entry.id   AF-A0A849QG53-F1
#
_cell.length_a   1.000
_cell.length_b   1.000
_cell.length_c   1.000
_cell.angle_alpha   90.00
_cell.angle_beta   90.00
_cell.angle_gamma   90.00
#
_symmetry.space_group_name_H-M   'P 1'
#
loop_
_entity.id
_entity.type
_entity.pdbx_description
1 polymer ?
#
loop_
_entity_poly.entity_id
_entity_poly.type
_entity_poly.pdbx_seq_one_letter_code
_entity_poly.pdbx_strand_id
1 'polypeptide(L)'
;AGARTERIITVGRENFILRGVRKLTSDSFGVLLVVNMKDYFRKAQNLSKMFYGVILAIVLPLIMTLFTDYGVGKDLGDIIAMFGMMFAMVGALPFVGTGFLESKDQLWILQSAPQGASRFVKSRLVMAAIADVFLTLIVAVTMAFVLGLNAVDSLLLLGFGFMVVIGSSMVAIGVTARNPNYEDTKSPAHQANMMIAIAIPMFAMIGSIFLFVFLAVMGLDVVLESMIGPFGLQVLSALIGPTLLLSVGSIFVISGIRSLSSPDV
;
A
#
# COMPACT_ATOMS: atom_id res chain seq x y z
N ALA A 1 9.08 -17.96 31.03
CA ALA A 1 10.34 -18.44 30.41
C ALA A 1 10.03 -18.77 28.96
N GLY A 2 10.57 -18.16 27.91
CA GLY A 2 11.79 -17.39 27.72
C GLY A 2 12.35 -17.79 26.34
N ALA A 3 11.63 -17.47 25.26
CA ALA A 3 12.00 -17.86 23.88
C ALA A 3 13.02 -16.89 23.25
N ARG A 4 14.07 -16.52 24.00
CA ARG A 4 15.15 -15.62 23.54
C ARG A 4 16.52 -16.24 23.83
N THR A 5 16.84 -17.38 23.23
CA THR A 5 18.21 -17.96 23.28
C THR A 5 18.63 -18.68 22.00
N GLU A 6 18.11 -18.32 20.83
CA GLU A 6 18.85 -18.62 19.60
C GLU A 6 19.97 -17.58 19.45
N ARG A 7 21.16 -17.96 19.93
CA ARG A 7 22.40 -17.22 19.69
C ARG A 7 22.70 -17.35 18.19
N ILE A 8 22.46 -16.29 17.42
CA ILE A 8 22.80 -16.23 15.99
C ILE A 8 24.32 -16.27 15.88
N ILE A 9 24.89 -17.46 15.70
CA ILE A 9 26.34 -17.73 15.67
C ILE A 9 26.94 -17.71 14.26
N THR A 10 26.11 -17.63 13.22
CA THR A 10 26.57 -17.55 11.83
C THR A 10 25.85 -16.42 11.10
N VAL A 11 26.59 -15.37 10.76
CA VAL A 11 26.15 -14.39 9.76
C VAL A 11 26.29 -15.07 8.40
N GLY A 12 25.23 -15.69 7.92
CA GLY A 12 25.17 -16.22 6.56
C GLY A 12 25.48 -15.11 5.54
N ARG A 13 26.02 -15.48 4.37
CA ARG A 13 26.25 -14.53 3.27
C ARG A 13 24.96 -13.78 2.96
N GLU A 14 25.06 -12.46 2.83
CA GLU A 14 23.91 -11.62 2.47
C GLU A 14 23.33 -12.05 1.11
N ASN A 15 22.01 -12.16 1.01
CA ASN A 15 21.33 -12.55 -0.23
C ASN A 15 21.66 -11.60 -1.38
N PHE A 16 21.73 -12.14 -2.60
CA PHE A 16 22.06 -11.37 -3.82
C PHE A 16 21.14 -10.16 -4.02
N ILE A 17 19.83 -10.34 -3.76
CA ILE A 17 18.82 -9.28 -3.87
C ILE A 17 19.14 -8.12 -2.91
N LEU A 18 19.46 -8.42 -1.65
CA LEU A 18 19.77 -7.41 -0.63
C LEU A 18 21.08 -6.68 -0.93
N ARG A 19 22.07 -7.40 -1.48
CA ARG A 19 23.30 -6.78 -2.00
C ARG A 19 23.03 -5.86 -3.19
N GLY A 20 22.10 -6.22 -4.08
CA GLY A 20 21.64 -5.38 -5.18
C GLY A 20 21.00 -4.09 -4.69
N VAL A 21 20.06 -4.19 -3.75
CA VAL A 21 19.40 -3.02 -3.13
C VAL A 21 20.42 -2.11 -2.45
N ARG A 22 21.39 -2.67 -1.71
CA ARG A 22 22.45 -1.89 -1.06
C ARG A 22 23.36 -1.17 -2.06
N LYS A 23 23.66 -1.77 -3.21
CA LYS A 23 24.48 -1.14 -4.26
C LYS A 23 23.75 -0.01 -4.98
N LEU A 24 22.42 -0.10 -5.11
CA LEU A 24 21.60 0.91 -5.79
C LEU A 24 21.29 2.12 -4.91
N THR A 25 21.54 2.05 -3.60
CA THR A 25 21.15 3.08 -2.63
C THR A 25 22.37 3.63 -1.88
N SER A 26 22.29 4.87 -1.39
CA SER A 26 23.40 5.51 -0.67
C SER A 26 23.72 4.82 0.66
N ASP A 27 24.98 4.83 1.09
CA ASP A 27 25.53 3.91 2.10
C ASP A 27 24.68 3.80 3.40
N SER A 28 24.42 4.90 4.10
CA SER A 28 23.63 4.85 5.36
C SER A 28 22.15 4.53 5.16
N PHE A 29 21.55 4.97 4.05
CA PHE A 29 20.13 4.73 3.76
C PHE A 29 19.90 3.29 3.28
N GLY A 30 20.82 2.76 2.47
CA GLY A 30 20.80 1.40 1.97
C GLY A 30 20.94 0.37 3.10
N VAL A 31 21.79 0.64 4.09
CA VAL A 31 21.86 -0.20 5.30
C VAL A 31 20.51 -0.22 6.03
N LEU A 32 19.90 0.94 6.25
CA LEU A 32 18.60 1.05 6.93
C LEU A 32 17.48 0.34 6.14
N LEU A 33 17.46 0.51 4.82
CA LEU A 33 16.52 -0.15 3.93
C LEU A 33 16.67 -1.68 4.00
N VAL A 34 17.89 -2.19 3.91
CA VAL A 34 18.18 -3.63 3.98
C VAL A 34 17.80 -4.22 5.34
N VAL A 35 18.07 -3.51 6.44
CA VAL A 35 17.65 -3.93 7.78
C VAL A 35 16.12 -3.99 7.86
N ASN A 36 15.42 -2.94 7.43
CA ASN A 36 13.96 -2.92 7.40
C ASN A 36 13.36 -4.02 6.52
N MET A 37 13.96 -4.32 5.37
CA MET A 37 13.54 -5.43 4.52
C MET A 37 13.74 -6.77 5.24
N LYS A 38 14.92 -7.02 5.82
CA LYS A 38 15.20 -8.26 6.54
C LYS A 38 14.23 -8.46 7.71
N ASP A 39 14.03 -7.43 8.52
CA ASP A 39 13.14 -7.50 9.69
C ASP A 39 11.69 -7.73 9.28
N TYR A 40 11.25 -7.10 8.20
CA TYR A 40 9.90 -7.28 7.69
C TYR A 40 9.67 -8.71 7.15
N PHE A 41 10.53 -9.18 6.24
CA PHE A 41 10.39 -10.49 5.60
C PHE A 41 10.74 -11.68 6.50
N ARG A 42 11.49 -11.48 7.58
CA ARG A 42 11.79 -12.54 8.56
C ARG A 42 10.56 -12.95 9.37
N LYS A 43 9.61 -12.04 9.59
CA LYS A 43 8.40 -12.30 10.39
C LYS A 43 7.35 -12.96 9.50
N ALA A 44 7.12 -14.26 9.68
CA ALA A 44 6.12 -15.03 8.92
C ALA A 44 4.73 -14.37 8.95
N GLN A 45 4.38 -13.69 10.06
CA GLN A 45 3.13 -12.94 10.17
C GLN A 45 2.97 -11.83 9.12
N ASN A 46 4.04 -11.10 8.80
CA ASN A 46 4.00 -10.04 7.78
C ASN A 46 3.79 -10.66 6.39
N LEU A 47 4.51 -11.75 6.11
CA LEU A 47 4.37 -12.48 4.85
C LEU A 47 2.95 -13.06 4.69
N SER A 48 2.37 -13.61 5.76
CA SER A 48 0.99 -14.10 5.75
C SER A 48 -0.03 -12.99 5.47
N LYS A 49 0.18 -11.77 5.99
CA LYS A 49 -0.69 -10.62 5.68
C LYS A 49 -0.62 -10.22 4.20
N MET A 50 0.58 -10.24 3.61
CA MET A 50 0.76 -10.00 2.17
C MET A 50 -0.01 -11.03 1.34
N PHE A 51 0.18 -12.32 1.64
CA PHE A 51 -0.53 -13.40 0.94
C PHE A 51 -2.04 -13.32 1.12
N TYR A 52 -2.52 -13.02 2.33
CA TYR A 52 -3.94 -12.82 2.59
C TYR A 52 -4.52 -11.69 1.74
N GLY A 53 -3.82 -10.55 1.68
CA GLY A 53 -4.22 -9.42 0.83
C GLY A 53 -4.33 -9.82 -0.65
N VAL A 54 -3.31 -10.51 -1.18
CA VAL A 54 -3.30 -10.98 -2.58
C VAL A 54 -4.44 -11.96 -2.86
N ILE A 55 -4.63 -12.97 -2.00
CA ILE A 55 -5.69 -13.97 -2.18
C ILE A 55 -7.05 -13.26 -2.17
N LEU A 56 -7.28 -12.37 -1.21
CA LEU A 56 -8.54 -11.63 -1.11
C LEU A 56 -8.78 -10.74 -2.33
N ALA A 57 -7.74 -10.09 -2.85
CA ALA A 57 -7.82 -9.26 -4.04
C ALA A 57 -8.08 -10.04 -5.35
N ILE A 58 -7.80 -11.33 -5.37
CA ILE A 58 -8.11 -12.21 -6.50
C ILE A 58 -9.49 -12.85 -6.34
N VAL A 59 -9.76 -13.44 -5.17
CA VAL A 59 -10.95 -14.26 -4.92
C VAL A 59 -12.23 -13.44 -4.93
N LEU A 60 -12.26 -12.27 -4.29
CA LEU A 60 -13.49 -11.47 -4.20
C LEU A 60 -13.98 -11.01 -5.59
N PRO A 61 -13.13 -10.38 -6.41
CA PRO A 61 -13.54 -10.00 -7.75
C PRO A 61 -13.88 -11.19 -8.64
N LEU A 62 -13.16 -12.32 -8.52
CA LEU A 62 -13.50 -13.56 -9.21
C LEU A 62 -14.94 -14.00 -8.88
N ILE A 63 -15.30 -14.04 -7.59
CA ILE A 63 -16.65 -14.40 -7.14
C ILE A 63 -17.67 -13.42 -7.74
N MET A 64 -17.40 -12.10 -7.69
CA MET A 64 -18.31 -11.12 -8.27
C MET A 64 -18.52 -11.35 -9.77
N THR A 65 -17.46 -11.63 -10.53
CA THR A 65 -17.59 -11.90 -11.97
C THR A 65 -18.26 -13.23 -12.32
N LEU A 66 -18.10 -14.27 -11.49
CA LEU A 66 -18.65 -15.61 -11.77
C LEU A 66 -20.10 -15.76 -11.32
N PHE A 67 -20.52 -15.05 -10.27
CA PHE A 67 -21.84 -15.22 -9.65
C PHE A 67 -22.82 -14.08 -9.95
N THR A 68 -22.43 -13.06 -10.71
CA THR A 68 -23.36 -12.01 -11.17
C THR A 68 -23.62 -12.16 -12.67
N ASP A 69 -24.87 -12.48 -13.03
CA ASP A 69 -25.33 -12.60 -14.43
C ASP A 69 -25.39 -11.24 -15.18
N TYR A 70 -25.02 -10.14 -14.54
CA TYR A 70 -25.26 -8.77 -15.03
C TYR A 70 -24.21 -8.21 -15.97
N GLY A 71 -23.26 -9.01 -16.47
CA GLY A 71 -22.18 -8.50 -17.34
C GLY A 71 -21.23 -7.53 -16.63
N VAL A 72 -21.25 -7.50 -15.30
CA VAL A 72 -20.30 -6.77 -14.46
C VAL A 72 -18.90 -7.31 -14.73
N GLY A 73 -17.99 -6.44 -15.15
CA GLY A 73 -16.62 -6.82 -15.50
C GLY A 73 -16.38 -7.07 -17.00
N LYS A 74 -17.29 -6.66 -17.88
CA LYS A 74 -17.01 -6.58 -19.33
C LYS A 74 -16.28 -5.30 -19.72
N ASP A 75 -16.61 -4.19 -19.05
CA ASP A 75 -15.97 -2.90 -19.30
C ASP A 75 -14.80 -2.65 -18.33
N LEU A 76 -13.72 -2.10 -18.87
CA LEU A 76 -12.52 -1.77 -18.11
C LEU A 76 -12.81 -0.81 -16.94
N GLY A 77 -13.79 0.09 -17.09
CA GLY A 77 -14.20 1.00 -16.02
C GLY A 77 -14.73 0.27 -14.78
N ASP A 78 -15.60 -0.71 -14.98
CA ASP A 78 -16.19 -1.52 -13.90
C ASP A 78 -15.14 -2.38 -13.21
N ILE A 79 -14.24 -2.96 -14.01
CA ILE A 79 -13.06 -3.69 -13.53
C ILE A 79 -12.25 -2.76 -12.63
N ILE A 80 -11.80 -1.61 -13.13
CA ILE A 80 -10.97 -0.67 -12.38
C ILE A 80 -11.64 -0.23 -11.06
N ALA A 81 -12.94 0.06 -11.08
CA ALA A 81 -13.68 0.45 -9.88
C ALA A 81 -13.75 -0.68 -8.84
N MET A 82 -14.06 -1.91 -9.28
CA MET A 82 -14.16 -3.08 -8.42
C MET A 82 -12.79 -3.47 -7.82
N PHE A 83 -11.75 -3.49 -8.65
CA PHE A 83 -10.39 -3.85 -8.22
C PHE A 83 -9.72 -2.74 -7.41
N GLY A 84 -10.10 -1.47 -7.60
CA GLY A 84 -9.52 -0.34 -6.89
C GLY A 84 -9.61 -0.48 -5.37
N MET A 85 -10.76 -0.91 -4.86
CA MET A 85 -10.90 -1.14 -3.41
C MET A 85 -10.02 -2.31 -2.93
N MET A 86 -9.93 -3.38 -3.71
CA MET A 86 -9.13 -4.54 -3.35
C MET A 86 -7.63 -4.24 -3.37
N PHE A 87 -7.14 -3.54 -4.39
CA PHE A 87 -5.76 -3.05 -4.44
C PHE A 87 -5.43 -2.14 -3.25
N ALA A 88 -6.36 -1.27 -2.84
CA ALA A 88 -6.17 -0.45 -1.66
C ALA A 88 -6.03 -1.31 -0.39
N MET A 89 -6.75 -2.43 -0.25
CA MET A 89 -6.53 -3.36 0.87
C MET A 89 -5.16 -4.05 0.80
N VAL A 90 -4.71 -4.45 -0.41
CA VAL A 90 -3.39 -5.06 -0.62
C VAL A 90 -2.27 -4.13 -0.18
N GLY A 91 -2.37 -2.82 -0.44
CA GLY A 91 -1.39 -1.85 0.02
C GLY A 91 -1.51 -1.47 1.50
N ALA A 92 -2.70 -1.53 2.10
CA ALA A 92 -2.86 -1.11 3.51
C ALA A 92 -2.44 -2.21 4.50
N LEU A 93 -2.98 -3.41 4.33
CA LEU A 93 -2.93 -4.49 5.32
C LEU A 93 -1.52 -4.95 5.68
N PRO A 94 -0.58 -5.12 4.72
CA PRO A 94 0.73 -5.66 5.05
C PRO A 94 1.61 -4.70 5.83
N PHE A 95 1.43 -3.39 5.67
CA PHE A 95 2.33 -2.38 6.23
C PHE A 95 1.79 -1.66 7.46
N VAL A 96 0.57 -1.98 7.90
CA VAL A 96 0.02 -1.39 9.12
C VAL A 96 0.50 -2.10 10.39
N GLY A 97 1.10 -1.31 11.29
CA GLY A 97 1.29 -1.61 12.71
C GLY A 97 2.22 -2.77 13.11
N THR A 98 2.55 -3.74 12.26
CA THR A 98 3.44 -4.86 12.66
C THR A 98 4.87 -4.66 12.19
N GLY A 99 5.80 -4.75 13.14
CA GLY A 99 7.24 -4.61 12.88
C GLY A 99 7.67 -3.21 12.47
N PHE A 100 6.89 -2.17 12.81
CA PHE A 100 7.29 -0.77 12.58
C PHE A 100 8.29 -0.31 13.64
N LEU A 101 7.92 -0.33 14.93
CA LEU A 101 8.83 -0.16 16.06
C LEU A 101 8.64 -1.32 17.04
N GLU A 102 9.73 -1.89 17.54
CA GLU A 102 9.72 -3.00 18.49
C GLU A 102 9.73 -2.52 19.94
N SER A 103 10.29 -1.33 20.21
CA SER A 103 10.40 -0.77 21.55
C SER A 103 10.49 0.75 21.53
N LYS A 104 10.23 1.37 22.69
CA LYS A 104 10.45 2.80 22.93
C LYS A 104 11.91 3.21 22.74
N ASP A 105 12.85 2.32 23.06
CA ASP A 105 14.28 2.59 22.90
C ASP A 105 14.65 2.82 21.42
N GLN A 106 14.04 2.06 20.51
CA GLN A 106 14.20 2.28 19.07
C GLN A 106 13.67 3.66 18.65
N LEU A 107 12.54 4.10 19.20
CA LEU A 107 12.01 5.43 18.94
C LEU A 107 12.99 6.52 19.41
N TRP A 108 13.54 6.36 20.62
CA TRP A 108 14.49 7.32 21.18
C TRP A 108 15.79 7.41 20.36
N ILE A 109 16.33 6.26 19.92
CA ILE A 109 17.49 6.21 19.01
C ILE A 109 17.17 6.93 17.69
N LEU A 110 15.96 6.73 17.16
CA LEU A 110 15.51 7.33 15.92
C LEU A 110 15.37 8.86 16.02
N GLN A 111 14.87 9.34 17.16
CA GLN A 111 14.71 10.77 17.46
C GLN A 111 16.05 11.45 17.72
N SER A 112 17.00 10.74 18.34
CA SER A 112 18.33 11.25 18.66
C SER A 112 19.24 11.39 17.42
N ALA A 113 18.95 10.67 16.34
CA ALA A 113 19.71 10.74 15.11
C ALA A 113 19.26 11.91 14.21
N PRO A 114 20.19 12.65 13.56
CA PRO A 114 19.83 13.72 12.65
C PRO A 114 19.00 13.17 11.47
N GLN A 115 17.77 13.66 11.32
CA GLN A 115 16.79 13.18 10.34
C GLN A 115 16.44 11.68 10.46
N GLY A 116 16.67 11.05 11.62
CA GLY A 116 16.44 9.61 11.81
C GLY A 116 15.00 9.20 11.47
N ALA A 117 14.01 9.91 12.02
CA ALA A 117 12.59 9.68 11.75
C ALA A 117 12.25 9.74 10.25
N SER A 118 12.73 10.78 9.55
CA SER A 118 12.46 10.94 8.11
C SER A 118 13.11 9.83 7.27
N ARG A 119 14.38 9.51 7.55
CA ARG A 119 15.11 8.46 6.84
C ARG A 119 14.48 7.09 7.07
N PHE A 120 14.01 6.82 8.29
CA PHE A 120 13.32 5.59 8.64
C PHE A 120 12.00 5.43 7.88
N VAL A 121 11.10 6.42 7.95
CA VAL A 121 9.83 6.36 7.23
C VAL A 121 10.05 6.24 5.72
N LYS A 122 10.99 6.99 5.14
CA LYS A 122 11.35 6.88 3.72
C LYS A 122 11.87 5.49 3.35
N SER A 123 12.72 4.90 4.18
CA SER A 123 13.20 3.54 3.93
C SER A 123 12.08 2.50 4.01
N ARG A 124 11.09 2.69 4.89
CA ARG A 124 9.90 1.86 4.96
C ARG A 124 9.00 2.01 3.73
N LEU A 125 8.84 3.23 3.22
CA LEU A 125 8.11 3.48 1.98
C LEU A 125 8.79 2.81 0.78
N VAL A 126 10.11 2.87 0.68
CA VAL A 126 10.85 2.20 -0.41
C VAL A 126 10.72 0.67 -0.28
N MET A 127 10.81 0.13 0.95
CA MET A 127 10.57 -1.29 1.18
C MET A 127 9.16 -1.71 0.75
N ALA A 128 8.15 -0.95 1.15
CA ALA A 128 6.77 -1.19 0.76
C ALA A 128 6.59 -1.09 -0.75
N ALA A 129 7.11 -0.05 -1.40
CA ALA A 129 7.04 0.10 -2.85
C ALA A 129 7.67 -1.08 -3.59
N ILE A 130 8.82 -1.61 -3.13
CA ILE A 130 9.44 -2.81 -3.72
C ILE A 130 8.52 -4.02 -3.55
N ALA A 131 7.96 -4.23 -2.36
CA ALA A 131 7.01 -5.30 -2.10
C ALA A 131 5.73 -5.16 -2.96
N ASP A 132 5.21 -3.96 -3.07
CA ASP A 132 4.01 -3.60 -3.82
C ASP A 132 4.14 -3.89 -5.30
N VAL A 133 5.31 -3.67 -5.91
CA VAL A 133 5.58 -4.10 -7.30
C VAL A 133 5.24 -5.59 -7.48
N PHE A 134 5.72 -6.44 -6.58
CA PHE A 134 5.47 -7.89 -6.69
C PHE A 134 4.02 -8.24 -6.42
N LEU A 135 3.41 -7.63 -5.39
CA LEU A 135 2.02 -7.91 -5.02
C LEU A 135 1.05 -7.48 -6.13
N THR A 136 1.21 -6.26 -6.65
CA THR A 136 0.39 -5.75 -7.75
C THR A 136 0.59 -6.58 -9.01
N LEU A 137 1.84 -6.99 -9.33
CA LEU A 137 2.11 -7.81 -10.51
C LEU A 137 1.39 -9.16 -10.43
N ILE A 138 1.45 -9.85 -9.28
CA ILE A 138 0.77 -11.14 -9.10
C ILE A 138 -0.75 -10.98 -9.30
N VAL A 139 -1.36 -9.98 -8.66
CA VAL A 139 -2.80 -9.73 -8.77
C VAL A 139 -3.17 -9.37 -10.20
N ALA A 140 -2.50 -8.37 -10.80
CA ALA A 140 -2.83 -7.88 -12.13
C ALA A 140 -2.67 -8.95 -13.22
N VAL A 141 -1.60 -9.75 -13.19
CA VAL A 141 -1.38 -10.84 -14.16
C VAL A 141 -2.43 -11.93 -14.00
N THR A 142 -2.75 -12.30 -12.75
CA THR A 142 -3.79 -13.32 -12.50
C THR A 142 -5.14 -12.86 -13.03
N MET A 143 -5.52 -11.60 -12.76
CA MET A 143 -6.80 -11.05 -13.22
C MET A 143 -6.84 -10.86 -14.73
N ALA A 144 -5.75 -10.43 -15.35
CA ALA A 144 -5.64 -10.34 -16.80
C ALA A 144 -5.90 -11.69 -17.48
N PHE A 145 -5.34 -12.76 -16.92
CA PHE A 145 -5.55 -14.12 -17.44
C PHE A 145 -6.98 -14.61 -17.22
N VAL A 146 -7.50 -14.44 -16.00
CA VAL A 146 -8.85 -14.90 -15.61
C VAL A 146 -9.95 -14.19 -16.41
N LEU A 147 -9.81 -12.89 -16.64
CA LEU A 147 -10.81 -12.07 -17.34
C LEU A 147 -10.56 -12.00 -18.86
N GLY A 148 -9.47 -12.60 -19.36
CA GLY A 148 -9.12 -12.56 -20.78
C GLY A 148 -8.84 -11.14 -21.29
N LEU A 149 -8.21 -10.29 -20.47
CA LEU A 149 -7.93 -8.91 -20.84
C LEU A 149 -6.90 -8.83 -21.97
N ASN A 150 -7.07 -7.83 -22.84
CA ASN A 150 -6.05 -7.53 -23.84
C ASN A 150 -4.77 -6.96 -23.15
N ALA A 151 -3.67 -6.88 -23.90
CA ALA A 151 -2.40 -6.41 -23.36
C ALA A 151 -2.44 -4.96 -22.84
N VAL A 152 -3.24 -4.10 -23.45
CA VAL A 152 -3.37 -2.68 -23.09
C VAL A 152 -4.14 -2.54 -21.77
N ASP A 153 -5.29 -3.21 -21.66
CA ASP A 153 -6.13 -3.25 -20.46
C ASP A 153 -5.36 -3.85 -19.27
N SER A 154 -4.55 -4.88 -19.53
CA SER A 154 -3.67 -5.47 -18.53
C SER A 154 -2.61 -4.48 -18.03
N LEU A 155 -2.02 -3.69 -18.93
CA LEU A 155 -1.06 -2.64 -18.58
C LEU A 155 -1.73 -1.51 -17.79
N LEU A 156 -2.94 -1.11 -18.19
CA LEU A 156 -3.74 -0.10 -17.49
C LEU A 156 -4.11 -0.56 -16.08
N LEU A 157 -4.56 -1.81 -15.93
CA LEU A 157 -4.87 -2.42 -14.63
C LEU A 157 -3.62 -2.49 -13.73
N LEU A 158 -2.46 -2.85 -14.30
CA LEU A 158 -1.20 -2.87 -13.56
C LEU A 158 -0.79 -1.47 -13.09
N GLY A 159 -0.84 -0.47 -13.97
CA GLY A 159 -0.50 0.92 -13.64
C GLY A 159 -1.44 1.51 -12.59
N PHE A 160 -2.75 1.32 -12.78
CA PHE A 160 -3.77 1.71 -11.81
C PHE A 160 -3.56 1.03 -10.46
N GLY A 161 -3.44 -0.30 -10.45
CA GLY A 161 -3.24 -1.08 -9.23
C GLY A 161 -1.96 -0.65 -8.50
N PHE A 162 -0.89 -0.35 -9.22
CA PHE A 162 0.37 0.10 -8.63
C PHE A 162 0.22 1.45 -7.92
N MET A 163 -0.46 2.42 -8.55
CA MET A 163 -0.73 3.72 -7.93
C MET A 163 -1.59 3.59 -6.67
N VAL A 164 -2.62 2.74 -6.72
CA VAL A 164 -3.52 2.50 -5.58
C VAL A 164 -2.77 1.83 -4.42
N VAL A 165 -2.03 0.75 -4.70
CA VAL A 165 -1.29 0.02 -3.67
C VAL A 165 -0.26 0.93 -3.01
N ILE A 166 0.54 1.69 -3.78
CA ILE A 166 1.50 2.64 -3.22
C ILE A 166 0.81 3.70 -2.36
N GLY A 167 -0.24 4.34 -2.87
CA GLY A 167 -0.95 5.37 -2.11
C GLY A 167 -1.53 4.82 -0.81
N SER A 168 -2.00 3.58 -0.82
CA SER A 168 -2.49 2.89 0.37
C SER A 168 -1.37 2.53 1.36
N SER A 169 -0.24 2.02 0.87
CA SER A 169 0.96 1.76 1.67
C SER A 169 1.47 3.03 2.34
N MET A 170 1.43 4.18 1.65
CA MET A 170 1.77 5.48 2.21
C MET A 170 0.85 5.87 3.37
N VAL A 171 -0.47 5.66 3.22
CA VAL A 171 -1.43 5.89 4.31
C VAL A 171 -1.13 4.96 5.49
N ALA A 172 -0.97 3.65 5.26
CA ALA A 172 -0.72 2.68 6.32
C ALA A 172 0.56 2.97 7.12
N ILE A 173 1.64 3.29 6.40
CA ILE A 173 2.92 3.69 7.00
C ILE A 173 2.78 5.03 7.72
N GLY A 174 2.13 6.02 7.13
CA GLY A 174 1.94 7.35 7.72
C GLY A 174 1.07 7.34 8.97
N VAL A 175 0.00 6.56 9.00
CA VAL A 175 -0.86 6.35 10.17
C VAL A 175 -0.08 5.66 11.28
N THR A 176 0.64 4.58 10.96
CA THR A 176 1.48 3.87 11.94
C THR A 176 2.60 4.77 12.47
N ALA A 177 3.16 5.62 11.62
CA ALA A 177 4.18 6.59 11.99
C ALA A 177 3.64 7.66 12.96
N ARG A 178 2.39 8.09 12.77
CA ARG A 178 1.74 9.08 13.63
C ARG A 178 1.35 8.53 15.00
N ASN A 179 0.99 7.25 15.07
CA ASN A 179 0.59 6.59 16.31
C ASN A 179 1.33 5.26 16.47
N PRO A 180 2.64 5.29 16.80
CA PRO A 180 3.46 4.08 16.83
C PRO A 180 2.97 3.08 17.88
N ASN A 181 2.88 1.82 17.48
CA ASN A 181 2.53 0.70 18.36
C ASN A 181 3.73 -0.25 18.50
N TYR A 182 4.10 -0.58 19.75
CA TYR A 182 5.29 -1.38 20.07
C TYR A 182 4.96 -2.87 20.10
N GLU A 183 4.96 -3.53 18.94
CA GLU A 183 4.67 -4.98 18.70
C GLU A 183 3.40 -5.59 19.33
N ASP A 184 2.65 -4.86 20.15
CA ASP A 184 1.44 -5.33 20.78
C ASP A 184 0.28 -5.20 19.79
N THR A 185 0.00 -6.30 19.09
CA THR A 185 -1.13 -6.40 18.16
C THR A 185 -2.49 -6.39 18.86
N LYS A 186 -2.53 -6.54 20.19
CA LYS A 186 -3.75 -6.44 20.98
C LYS A 186 -3.99 -5.03 21.49
N SER A 187 -3.01 -4.14 21.36
CA SER A 187 -3.15 -2.75 21.82
C SER A 187 -4.28 -2.03 21.06
N PRO A 188 -5.05 -1.16 21.73
CA PRO A 188 -6.05 -0.31 21.09
C PRO A 188 -5.44 0.57 19.98
N ALA A 189 -4.19 1.00 20.15
CA ALA A 189 -3.45 1.76 19.14
C ALA A 189 -3.25 0.95 17.85
N HIS A 190 -2.91 -0.35 17.94
CA HIS A 190 -2.80 -1.21 16.76
C HIS A 190 -4.12 -1.32 16.02
N GLN A 191 -5.22 -1.56 16.74
CA GLN A 191 -6.55 -1.68 16.15
C GLN A 191 -7.00 -0.38 15.49
N ALA A 192 -6.78 0.76 16.16
CA ALA A 192 -7.07 2.08 15.59
C ALA A 192 -6.27 2.34 14.31
N ASN A 193 -4.97 2.04 14.32
CA ASN A 193 -4.13 2.19 13.13
C ASN A 193 -4.62 1.31 11.98
N MET A 194 -4.98 0.06 12.26
CA MET A 194 -5.51 -0.86 11.25
C MET A 194 -6.84 -0.35 10.67
N MET A 195 -7.77 0.10 11.52
CA MET A 195 -9.04 0.66 11.06
C MET A 195 -8.83 1.90 10.20
N ILE A 196 -7.99 2.85 10.65
CA ILE A 196 -7.73 4.10 9.92
C ILE A 196 -6.99 3.81 8.60
N ALA A 197 -5.98 2.94 8.62
CA ALA A 197 -5.19 2.57 7.45
C ALA A 197 -6.01 1.86 6.38
N ILE A 198 -7.09 1.17 6.74
CA ILE A 198 -8.02 0.56 5.78
C ILE A 198 -9.10 1.56 5.36
N ALA A 199 -9.71 2.27 6.32
CA ALA A 199 -10.84 3.16 6.07
C ALA A 199 -10.45 4.30 5.11
N ILE A 200 -9.29 4.93 5.31
CA ILE A 200 -8.90 6.09 4.50
C ILE A 200 -8.72 5.74 3.01
N PRO A 201 -7.97 4.69 2.63
CA PRO A 201 -7.91 4.24 1.25
C PRO A 201 -9.28 3.87 0.68
N MET A 202 -10.14 3.21 1.46
CA MET A 202 -11.50 2.88 1.02
C MET A 202 -12.32 4.13 0.73
N PHE A 203 -12.31 5.12 1.63
CA PHE A 203 -13.02 6.39 1.44
C PHE A 203 -12.45 7.20 0.28
N ALA A 204 -11.14 7.17 0.03
CA ALA A 204 -10.54 7.84 -1.12
C ALA A 204 -11.03 7.21 -2.44
N MET A 205 -11.10 5.88 -2.51
CA MET A 205 -11.59 5.18 -3.69
C MET A 205 -13.11 5.39 -3.89
N ILE A 206 -13.92 5.23 -2.83
CA ILE A 206 -15.37 5.44 -2.89
C ILE A 206 -15.69 6.92 -3.21
N GLY A 207 -14.93 7.86 -2.64
CA GLY A 207 -15.09 9.29 -2.90
C GLY A 207 -14.93 9.66 -4.37
N SER A 208 -14.04 8.98 -5.10
CA SER A 208 -13.91 9.17 -6.55
C SER A 208 -15.14 8.73 -7.34
N ILE A 209 -15.80 7.65 -6.90
CA ILE A 209 -17.05 7.18 -7.49
C ILE A 209 -18.17 8.20 -7.24
N PHE A 210 -18.29 8.71 -6.01
CA PHE A 210 -19.28 9.75 -5.69
C PHE A 210 -19.08 11.03 -6.49
N LEU A 211 -17.83 11.44 -6.72
CA LEU A 211 -17.54 12.59 -7.58
C LEU A 211 -18.05 12.36 -9.00
N PHE A 212 -17.84 11.17 -9.56
CA PHE A 212 -18.32 10.85 -10.90
C PHE A 212 -19.85 10.81 -10.98
N VAL A 213 -20.52 10.20 -9.98
CA VAL A 213 -21.99 10.22 -9.87
C VAL A 213 -22.51 11.64 -9.78
N PHE A 214 -21.85 12.52 -9.01
CA PHE A 214 -22.22 13.92 -8.91
C PHE A 214 -22.09 14.65 -10.25
N LEU A 215 -20.99 14.43 -10.99
CA LEU A 215 -20.80 14.99 -12.32
C LEU A 215 -21.90 14.53 -13.29
N ALA A 216 -22.27 13.26 -13.24
CA ALA A 216 -23.33 12.68 -14.06
C ALA A 216 -24.71 13.26 -13.75
N VAL A 217 -25.07 13.39 -12.46
CA VAL A 217 -26.35 13.99 -12.03
C VAL A 217 -26.47 15.45 -12.47
N MET A 218 -25.36 16.19 -12.48
CA MET A 218 -25.31 17.59 -12.91
C MET A 218 -25.24 17.76 -14.45
N GLY A 219 -25.17 16.66 -15.22
CA GLY A 219 -24.95 16.68 -16.67
C GLY A 219 -23.59 17.25 -17.10
N LEU A 220 -22.64 17.33 -16.17
CA LEU A 220 -21.28 17.83 -16.43
C LEU A 220 -20.39 16.76 -17.07
N ASP A 221 -20.75 15.48 -16.92
CA ASP A 221 -20.11 14.37 -17.60
C ASP A 221 -20.21 14.49 -19.12
N VAL A 222 -21.37 14.85 -19.68
CA VAL A 222 -21.57 15.07 -21.12
C VAL A 222 -20.74 16.25 -21.62
N VAL A 223 -20.66 17.33 -20.83
CA VAL A 223 -19.83 18.50 -21.15
C VAL A 223 -18.36 18.10 -21.15
N LEU A 224 -17.89 17.40 -20.12
CA LEU A 224 -16.52 16.91 -20.05
C LEU A 224 -16.21 15.96 -21.21
N GLU A 225 -17.07 15.00 -21.49
CA GLU A 225 -16.94 14.07 -22.61
C GLU A 225 -16.82 14.82 -23.96
N SER A 226 -17.58 15.90 -24.16
CA SER A 226 -17.48 16.73 -25.37
C SER A 226 -16.14 17.46 -25.51
N MET A 227 -15.46 17.76 -24.39
CA MET A 227 -14.20 18.49 -24.37
C MET A 227 -12.98 17.57 -24.51
N ILE A 228 -12.97 16.43 -23.81
CA ILE A 228 -11.79 15.53 -23.73
C ILE A 228 -12.00 14.19 -24.45
N GLY A 229 -13.20 13.95 -24.97
CA GLY A 229 -13.60 12.70 -25.59
C GLY A 229 -13.98 11.61 -24.59
N PRO A 230 -14.65 10.52 -25.05
CA PRO A 230 -15.06 9.40 -24.20
C PRO A 230 -13.87 8.72 -23.50
N PHE A 231 -12.78 8.51 -24.25
CA PHE A 231 -11.56 7.93 -23.70
C PHE A 231 -10.92 8.83 -22.64
N GLY A 232 -10.91 10.16 -22.86
CA GLY A 232 -10.38 11.11 -21.88
C GLY A 232 -11.16 11.09 -20.57
N LEU A 233 -12.49 11.00 -20.64
CA LEU A 233 -13.35 10.90 -19.46
C LEU A 233 -13.09 9.59 -18.69
N GLN A 234 -12.93 8.47 -19.39
CA GLN A 234 -12.61 7.18 -18.79
C GLN A 234 -11.24 7.17 -18.08
N VAL A 235 -10.21 7.77 -18.69
CA VAL A 235 -8.89 7.89 -18.06
C VAL A 235 -8.96 8.81 -16.84
N LEU A 236 -9.70 9.93 -16.95
CA LEU A 236 -9.89 10.85 -15.83
C LEU A 236 -10.57 10.16 -14.65
N SER A 237 -11.68 9.45 -14.89
CA SER A 237 -12.41 8.74 -13.82
C SER A 237 -11.56 7.66 -13.16
N ALA A 238 -10.76 6.92 -13.95
CA ALA A 238 -9.84 5.91 -13.45
C ALA A 238 -8.70 6.50 -12.60
N LEU A 239 -8.21 7.70 -12.91
CA LEU A 239 -7.05 8.30 -12.22
C LEU A 239 -7.41 9.16 -11.00
N ILE A 240 -8.64 9.66 -10.88
CA ILE A 240 -9.05 10.50 -9.74
C ILE A 240 -8.87 9.78 -8.40
N GLY A 241 -9.38 8.55 -8.26
CA GLY A 241 -9.26 7.79 -7.00
C GLY A 241 -7.80 7.57 -6.56
N PRO A 242 -6.95 6.99 -7.41
CA PRO A 242 -5.53 6.82 -7.12
C PRO A 242 -4.78 8.13 -6.83
N THR A 243 -5.07 9.22 -7.56
CA THR A 243 -4.39 10.50 -7.34
C THR A 243 -4.80 11.16 -6.02
N LEU A 244 -6.08 11.08 -5.65
CA LEU A 244 -6.57 11.47 -4.32
C LEU A 244 -5.88 10.63 -3.24
N LEU A 245 -5.79 9.31 -3.43
CA LEU A 245 -5.16 8.41 -2.48
C LEU A 245 -3.65 8.71 -2.30
N LEU A 246 -2.91 8.95 -3.39
CA LEU A 246 -1.50 9.36 -3.33
C LEU A 246 -1.32 10.70 -2.62
N SER A 247 -2.24 11.64 -2.84
CA SER A 247 -2.23 12.95 -2.18
C SER A 247 -2.45 12.82 -0.68
N VAL A 248 -3.48 12.06 -0.28
CA VAL A 248 -3.79 11.78 1.13
C VAL A 248 -2.64 10.99 1.78
N GLY A 249 -2.13 9.95 1.13
CA GLY A 249 -0.97 9.18 1.57
C GLY A 249 0.26 10.05 1.80
N SER A 250 0.54 11.00 0.89
CA SER A 250 1.65 11.95 1.04
C SER A 250 1.49 12.82 2.28
N ILE A 251 0.27 13.32 2.55
CA ILE A 251 -0.04 14.10 3.74
C ILE A 251 0.19 13.26 5.01
N PHE A 252 -0.27 12.01 5.04
CA PHE A 252 -0.06 11.11 6.18
C PHE A 252 1.40 10.78 6.41
N VAL A 253 2.18 10.57 5.35
CA VAL A 253 3.63 10.35 5.46
C VAL A 253 4.31 11.58 6.07
N ILE A 254 4.01 12.78 5.57
CA ILE A 254 4.61 14.03 6.09
C ILE A 254 4.21 14.25 7.55
N SER A 255 2.92 14.06 7.87
CA SER A 255 2.41 14.16 9.24
C SER A 255 3.05 13.13 10.17
N GLY A 256 3.17 11.88 9.73
CA GLY A 256 3.78 10.79 10.48
C GLY A 256 5.26 11.04 10.74
N ILE A 257 6.02 11.54 9.76
CA ILE A 257 7.43 11.93 9.94
C ILE A 257 7.56 13.02 11.01
N ARG A 258 6.71 14.05 10.96
CA ARG A 258 6.71 15.14 11.95
C ARG A 258 6.39 14.61 13.35
N SER A 259 5.37 13.76 13.46
CA SER A 259 4.94 13.15 14.72
C SER A 259 6.01 12.23 15.34
N LEU A 260 6.72 11.45 14.53
CA LEU A 260 7.84 10.63 15.02
C LEU A 260 9.04 11.46 15.46
N SER A 261 9.24 12.62 14.84
CA SER A 261 10.38 13.49 15.14
C SER A 261 10.18 14.37 16.38
N SER A 262 8.94 14.56 16.83
CA SER A 262 8.68 15.29 18.09
C SER A 262 8.98 14.37 19.29
N PRO A 263 9.70 14.87 20.32
CA PRO A 263 9.86 14.14 21.57
C PRO A 263 8.48 13.81 22.17
N ASP A 264 8.32 12.60 22.69
CA ASP A 264 7.14 12.26 23.49
C ASP A 264 7.08 13.20 24.71
N VAL A 265 6.01 14.00 24.81
CA VAL A 265 5.70 14.81 26.00
C VAL A 265 4.97 13.95 27.02
#